data_AF-A0A7C2IJK6-F1
#
_entry.id   AF-A0A7C2IJK6-F1
#
_cell.length_a   1.000
_cell.length_b   1.000
_cell.length_c   1.000
_cell.angle_alpha   90.00
_cell.angle_beta   90.00
_cell.angle_gamma   90.00
#
_symmetry.space_group_name_H-M   'P 1'
#
loop_
_entity.id
_entity.type
_entity.pdbx_description
1 polymer ?
#
loop_
_entity_poly.entity_id
_entity_poly.type
_entity_poly.pdbx_seq_one_letter_code
_entity_poly.pdbx_strand_id
1 'polypeptide(L)' 'MLRSALLYLSRHRRLRRWAESSPVARRLTSRFVAGQALEEGLAVCARLNREGILATLDHLGENVTSAEEAVASRDAYLA' A
#
# COMPACT_ATOMS: atom_id res chain seq x y z
N MET A 1 -0.64 15.24 21.22
CA MET A 1 -0.10 16.24 20.27
C MET A 1 0.54 15.59 19.05
N LEU A 2 1.54 14.71 19.20
CA LEU A 2 2.21 14.04 18.06
C LEU A 2 1.24 13.27 17.13
N ARG A 3 0.33 12.46 17.69
CA ARG A 3 -0.69 11.75 16.90
C ARG A 3 -1.52 12.68 16.01
N SER A 4 -1.99 13.78 16.57
CA SER A 4 -2.82 14.75 15.86
C SER A 4 -2.04 15.44 14.74
N ALA A 5 -0.76 15.76 14.97
CA ALA A 5 0.13 16.31 13.95
C ALA A 5 0.38 15.31 12.81
N LEU A 6 0.66 14.05 13.13
CA LEU A 6 0.85 12.98 12.14
C LEU A 6 -0.42 12.74 11.30
N LEU A 7 -1.60 12.71 11.92
CA LEU A 7 -2.87 12.56 11.22
C LEU A 7 -3.22 13.79 10.36
N TYR A 8 -2.86 14.98 10.81
CA TYR A 8 -3.04 16.19 10.01
C TYR A 8 -2.16 16.15 8.76
N LEU A 9 -0.88 15.77 8.92
CA LEU A 9 0.07 15.63 7.82
C LEU A 9 -0.36 14.52 6.83
N SER A 10 -0.86 13.38 7.30
CA SER A 10 -1.29 12.27 6.44
C SER A 10 -2.50 12.63 5.56
N ARG A 11 -3.37 13.54 6.02
CA ARG A 11 -4.51 14.06 5.25
C ARG A 11 -4.12 15.09 4.19
N HIS A 12 -2.86 15.54 4.16
CA HIS A 12 -2.43 16.60 3.26
C HIS A 12 -2.13 16.04 1.85
N ARG A 13 -3.01 16.30 0.88
CA ARG A 13 -2.94 15.74 -0.50
C ARG A 13 -1.61 15.97 -1.22
N ARG A 14 -0.89 17.07 -0.93
CA ARG A 14 0.43 17.33 -1.53
C ARG A 14 1.50 16.42 -0.94
N LEU A 15 1.49 16.24 0.38
CA LEU A 15 2.44 15.38 1.07
C LEU A 15 2.21 13.91 0.72
N ARG A 16 0.94 13.48 0.66
CA ARG A 16 0.56 12.15 0.16
C ARG A 16 1.13 11.89 -1.25
N ARG A 17 0.85 12.77 -2.20
CA ARG A 17 1.37 12.63 -3.58
C ARG A 17 2.89 12.59 -3.64
N TRP A 18 3.57 13.42 -2.84
CA TRP A 18 5.02 13.38 -2.75
C TRP A 18 5.51 12.05 -2.17
N ALA A 19 4.88 11.53 -1.11
CA ALA A 19 5.23 10.23 -0.53
C ALA A 19 5.00 9.06 -1.50
N GLU A 20 3.92 9.10 -2.30
CA GLU A 20 3.60 8.06 -3.29
C GLU A 20 4.53 8.08 -4.52
N SER A 21 5.14 9.23 -4.84
CA SER A 21 5.97 9.40 -6.05
C SER A 21 7.47 9.55 -5.78
N SER A 22 7.87 9.82 -4.54
CA SER A 22 9.27 10.08 -4.18
C SER A 22 10.08 8.79 -4.07
N PRO A 23 11.24 8.70 -4.75
CA PRO A 23 12.16 7.56 -4.61
C PRO A 23 12.68 7.39 -3.17
N VAL A 24 12.82 8.49 -2.43
CA VAL A 24 13.24 8.47 -1.01
C VAL A 24 12.17 7.84 -0.16
N ALA A 25 10.91 8.23 -0.36
CA ALA A 25 9.78 7.65 0.36
C ALA A 25 9.64 6.15 0.04
N ARG A 26 9.74 5.78 -1.24
CA ARG A 26 9.72 4.37 -1.69
C ARG A 26 10.82 3.53 -1.04
N ARG A 27 12.03 4.07 -0.89
CA ARG A 27 13.14 3.37 -0.20
C ARG A 27 12.88 3.16 1.29
N LEU A 28 12.19 4.10 1.95
CA LEU A 28 11.84 3.99 3.36
C LEU A 28 10.68 2.99 3.59
N THR A 29 9.72 2.93 2.66
CA THR A 29 8.53 2.09 2.79
C THR A 29 8.70 0.69 2.23
N SER A 30 9.69 0.43 1.36
CA SER A 30 9.89 -0.89 0.71
C SER A 30 10.16 -2.05 1.68
N ARG A 31 10.50 -1.76 2.94
CA ARG A 31 10.61 -2.78 3.99
C ARG A 31 9.25 -3.27 4.51
N PHE A 32 8.20 -2.46 4.34
CA PHE A 32 6.88 -2.70 4.90
C PHE A 32 5.82 -2.94 3.81
N VAL A 33 6.01 -2.41 2.61
CA VAL A 33 5.08 -2.55 1.48
C VAL A 33 5.81 -3.21 0.31
N ALA A 34 5.24 -4.30 -0.19
CA ALA A 34 5.84 -5.11 -1.25
C ALA A 34 5.88 -4.38 -2.61
N GLY A 35 4.91 -3.51 -2.87
CA GLY A 35 4.80 -2.75 -4.10
C GLY A 35 3.49 -1.95 -4.17
N GLN A 36 3.31 -1.21 -5.27
CA GLN A 36 2.09 -0.47 -5.59
C GLN A 36 1.25 -1.18 -6.67
N ALA A 37 1.81 -2.19 -7.32
CA ALA A 37 1.12 -3.03 -8.30
C ALA A 37 1.09 -4.50 -7.84
N LEU A 38 0.11 -5.25 -8.33
CA LEU A 38 -0.08 -6.66 -7.97
C LEU A 38 1.15 -7.50 -8.34
N GLU A 39 1.74 -7.24 -9.50
CA GLU A 39 2.90 -7.96 -10.03
C GLU A 39 4.13 -7.80 -9.13
N GLU A 40 4.33 -6.61 -8.55
CA GLU A 40 5.39 -6.35 -7.59
C GLU A 40 5.16 -7.17 -6.31
N GLY A 41 3.92 -7.20 -5.81
CA GLY A 41 3.52 -8.03 -4.66
C GLY A 41 3.76 -9.52 -4.90
N LEU A 42 3.31 -10.03 -6.04
CA LEU A 42 3.50 -11.43 -6.44
C LEU A 42 4.97 -11.80 -6.58
N ALA A 43 5.82 -10.90 -7.12
CA ALA A 43 7.26 -11.13 -7.21
C ALA A 43 7.90 -11.27 -5.81
N VAL A 44 7.47 -10.46 -4.84
CA VAL A 44 7.92 -10.58 -3.44
C VAL A 44 7.42 -11.88 -2.81
N CYS A 45 6.15 -12.24 -2.98
CA CYS A 45 5.62 -13.53 -2.50
C CYS A 45 6.38 -14.73 -3.10
N ALA A 46 6.66 -14.70 -4.41
CA ALA A 46 7.43 -15.76 -5.06
C ALA A 46 8.86 -15.88 -4.51
N ARG A 47 9.50 -14.75 -4.17
CA ARG A 47 10.80 -14.74 -3.50
C ARG A 47 10.72 -15.35 -2.10
N LEU A 48 9.74 -14.94 -1.30
CA LEU A 48 9.53 -15.49 0.05
C LEU A 48 9.24 -17.00 0.01
N ASN A 49 8.43 -17.46 -0.94
CA ASN A 49 8.15 -18.87 -1.14
C ASN A 49 9.41 -19.68 -1.49
N ARG A 50 10.32 -19.12 -2.32
CA ARG A 50 11.63 -19.77 -2.59
C ARG A 50 12.53 -19.85 -1.35
N GLU A 51 12.34 -18.94 -0.40
CA GLU A 51 13.00 -18.93 0.90
C GLU A 51 12.28 -19.83 1.93
N GLY A 52 11.20 -20.52 1.54
CA GLY A 52 10.40 -21.38 2.44
C GLY A 52 9.47 -20.60 3.37
N ILE A 53 9.25 -19.31 3.12
CA ILE A 53 8.42 -18.42 3.93
C ILE A 53 7.05 -18.28 3.28
N LEU A 54 6.01 -18.69 4.00
CA LEU A 54 4.62 -18.43 3.59
C LEU A 54 4.31 -16.93 3.68
N ALA A 55 3.60 -16.43 2.67
CA ALA A 55 3.19 -15.03 2.60
C ALA A 55 1.67 -14.92 2.40
N THR A 56 1.05 -13.94 3.04
CA THR A 56 -0.29 -13.47 2.73
C THR A 56 -0.18 -12.18 1.93
N LEU A 57 -1.09 -11.99 0.97
CA LEU A 57 -1.18 -10.75 0.20
C LEU A 57 -2.35 -9.92 0.74
N ASP A 58 -2.06 -8.66 1.08
CA ASP A 58 -3.06 -7.71 1.56
C ASP A 58 -3.13 -6.51 0.61
N HIS A 59 -4.32 -6.22 0.09
CA HIS A 59 -4.58 -5.07 -0.76
C HIS A 59 -4.94 -3.88 0.13
N LEU A 60 -4.06 -2.86 0.16
CA LEU A 60 -4.28 -1.67 0.96
C LEU A 60 -5.33 -0.74 0.30
N GLY A 61 -6.60 -1.01 0.57
CA GLY A 61 -7.75 -0.18 0.21
C GLY A 61 -8.35 0.52 1.44
N GLU A 62 -7.71 1.58 1.94
CA GLU A 62 -8.21 2.31 3.10
C GLU A 62 -9.23 3.41 2.75
N ASN A 63 -10.14 3.68 3.69
CA ASN A 63 -11.11 4.80 3.67
C ASN A 63 -12.10 4.76 2.49
N VAL A 64 -12.69 3.60 2.23
CA VAL A 64 -13.86 3.50 1.35
C VAL A 64 -15.02 4.34 1.93
N THR A 65 -15.44 5.35 1.19
CA THR A 65 -16.51 6.29 1.56
C THR A 65 -17.71 6.24 0.62
N SER A 66 -17.61 5.52 -0.50
CA SER A 66 -18.71 5.33 -1.46
C SER A 66 -18.89 3.86 -1.87
N ALA A 67 -20.05 3.56 -2.46
CA ALA A 67 -20.35 2.22 -2.97
C ALA A 67 -19.45 1.85 -4.17
N GLU A 68 -19.12 2.83 -5.00
CA GLU A 68 -18.22 2.66 -6.14
C GLU A 68 -16.80 2.31 -5.68
N GLU A 69 -16.30 2.97 -4.63
CA GLU A 69 -15.00 2.65 -4.01
C GLU A 69 -14.99 1.23 -3.42
N ALA A 70 -16.11 0.78 -2.84
CA ALA A 70 -16.23 -0.59 -2.33
C ALA A 70 -16.17 -1.63 -3.45
N VAL A 71 -16.85 -1.36 -4.57
CA VAL A 71 -16.81 -2.20 -5.78
C VAL A 71 -15.39 -2.28 -6.33
N ALA A 72 -14.70 -1.15 -6.46
CA ALA A 72 -13.32 -1.11 -6.94
C ALA A 72 -12.37 -1.91 -6.04
N SER A 73 -12.53 -1.82 -4.71
CA SER A 73 -11.74 -2.59 -3.75
C SER A 73 -11.99 -4.10 -3.89
N ARG A 74 -13.25 -4.53 -4.03
CA ARG A 74 -13.59 -5.94 -4.33
C ARG A 74 -12.92 -6.41 -5.62
N ASP A 75 -13.02 -5.62 -6.68
CA ASP A 75 -12.50 -6.00 -8.00
C ASP A 75 -10.98 -6.18 -7.99
N ALA A 76 -10.26 -5.44 -7.13
CA ALA A 76 -8.83 -5.65 -6.92
C ALA A 76 -8.47 -7.03 -6.33
N TYR A 77 -9.40 -7.70 -5.62
CA TYR A 77 -9.22 -9.08 -5.14
C TYR A 77 -9.61 -10.15 -6.17
N LEU A 78 -10.38 -9.77 -7.20
CA LEU A 78 -10.87 -10.70 -8.24
C LEU A 78 -9.99 -10.71 -9.49
N ALA A 79 -9.14 -9.70 -9.66
CA ALA A 79 -8.17 -9.58 -10.75
C ALA A 79 -7.03 -10.61 -10.59
#